data_AF-V5IEB3-F1
#
_entry.id   AF-V5IEB3-F1
#
_cell.length_a   1.000
_cell.length_b   1.000
_cell.length_c   1.000
_cell.angle_alpha   90.00
_cell.angle_beta   90.00
_cell.angle_gamma   90.00
#
_symmetry.space_group_name_H-M   'P 1'
#
loop_
_entity.id
_entity.type
_entity.pdbx_description
1 polymer ?
#
loop_
_entity_poly.entity_id
_entity_poly.type
_entity_poly.pdbx_seq_one_letter_code
_entity_poly.pdbx_strand_id
1 'polypeptide(L)'
;CFSALERQVVPLLVEIRQHVRSLKQDVDAMRLHVLQLEAAQQGGAPLPPPGPVALPPLLSDLPLRTLRDVEEAERLLADVSVRQALKLQLLGKGSKALQRCVQILVRLLLTNDLQRNYSLAGRQKKQAFKELRMGKVLLAAVEEKTGQDSDSVEKAVGRYLAGAPARAKEAKERANRAPQDDSTDGTTVTFHFNVEPEVSEETRRRRSAAAAVKMELPDPTEVQSEAVSSELDGSSGSTAMTAVTIKTEPE
;
A
#
# COMPACT_ATOMS: atom_id res chain seq x y z
N CYS A 1 -40.84 63.76 -12.87
CA CYS A 1 -39.48 64.20 -13.24
C CYS A 1 -38.48 63.40 -12.44
N PHE A 2 -37.71 62.51 -13.06
CA PHE A 2 -36.61 61.81 -12.36
C PHE A 2 -35.59 62.82 -11.86
N SER A 3 -35.04 62.58 -10.67
CA SER A 3 -34.00 63.40 -10.06
C SER A 3 -32.72 63.38 -10.92
N ALA A 4 -31.90 64.43 -10.82
CA ALA A 4 -30.64 64.50 -11.56
C ALA A 4 -29.71 63.31 -11.27
N LEU A 5 -29.78 62.78 -10.04
CA LEU A 5 -29.04 61.60 -9.60
C LEU A 5 -29.53 60.32 -10.26
N GLU A 6 -30.84 60.10 -10.39
CA GLU A 6 -31.41 58.93 -11.07
C GLU A 6 -31.00 58.86 -12.54
N ARG A 7 -30.92 60.01 -13.22
CA ARG A 7 -30.44 60.10 -14.62
C ARG A 7 -28.98 59.71 -14.77
N GLN A 8 -28.17 59.82 -13.71
CA GLN A 8 -26.76 59.48 -13.72
C GLN A 8 -26.48 58.03 -13.28
N VAL A 9 -27.26 57.51 -12.34
CA VAL A 9 -27.05 56.16 -11.74
C VAL A 9 -27.59 55.04 -12.62
N VAL A 10 -28.70 55.25 -13.34
CA VAL A 10 -29.31 54.22 -14.19
C VAL A 10 -28.37 53.70 -15.29
N PRO A 11 -27.65 54.56 -16.05
CA PRO A 11 -26.68 54.09 -17.04
C PRO A 11 -25.54 53.26 -16.44
N LEU A 12 -25.01 53.66 -15.29
CA LEU A 12 -23.94 52.94 -14.59
C LEU A 12 -24.39 51.54 -14.15
N LEU A 13 -25.61 51.39 -13.65
CA LEU A 13 -26.18 50.09 -13.29
C LEU A 13 -26.35 49.18 -14.51
N VAL A 14 -26.71 49.73 -15.67
CA VAL A 14 -26.82 48.97 -16.92
C VAL A 14 -25.44 48.51 -17.37
N GLU A 15 -24.42 49.36 -17.28
CA GLU A 15 -23.03 49.05 -17.62
C GLU A 15 -22.44 47.97 -16.71
N ILE A 16 -22.64 48.07 -15.39
CA ILE A 16 -22.23 47.05 -14.42
C ILE A 16 -22.91 45.71 -14.73
N ARG A 17 -24.22 45.72 -15.01
CA ARG A 17 -24.94 44.49 -15.39
C ARG A 17 -24.40 43.89 -16.67
N GLN A 18 -23.98 44.72 -17.63
CA GLN A 18 -23.36 44.24 -18.86
C GLN A 18 -21.98 43.62 -18.60
N HIS A 19 -21.15 44.24 -17.76
CA HIS A 19 -19.86 43.71 -17.36
C HIS A 19 -19.99 42.38 -16.62
N VAL A 20 -20.94 42.26 -15.69
CA VAL A 20 -21.20 40.99 -14.98
C VAL A 20 -21.60 39.88 -15.96
N ARG A 21 -22.41 40.19 -16.98
CA ARG A 21 -22.75 39.21 -18.03
C ARG A 21 -21.53 38.81 -18.86
N SER A 22 -20.70 39.77 -19.26
CA SER A 22 -19.45 39.49 -20.00
C SER A 22 -18.51 38.61 -19.19
N LEU A 23 -18.26 38.97 -17.93
CA LEU A 23 -17.37 38.22 -17.06
C LEU A 23 -17.88 36.79 -16.82
N LYS A 24 -19.20 36.61 -16.70
CA LYS A 24 -19.78 35.28 -16.60
C LYS A 24 -19.50 34.44 -17.85
N GLN A 25 -19.64 35.03 -19.04
CA GLN A 25 -19.33 34.35 -20.30
C GLN A 25 -17.85 33.96 -20.38
N ASP A 26 -16.94 34.84 -19.95
CA ASP A 26 -15.50 34.57 -19.93
C ASP A 26 -15.15 33.45 -18.95
N VAL A 27 -15.78 33.44 -17.77
CA VAL A 27 -15.61 32.37 -16.77
C VAL A 27 -16.14 31.03 -17.31
N ASP A 28 -17.30 31.03 -17.98
CA ASP A 28 -17.86 29.83 -18.60
C ASP A 28 -16.97 29.32 -19.74
N ALA A 29 -16.39 30.22 -20.54
CA ALA A 29 -15.44 29.89 -21.62
C ALA A 29 -14.12 29.34 -21.05
N MET A 30 -13.58 29.96 -20.01
CA MET A 30 -12.38 29.47 -19.32
C MET A 30 -12.62 28.10 -18.70
N ARG A 31 -13.80 27.87 -18.10
CA ARG A 31 -14.18 26.55 -17.58
C ARG A 31 -14.22 25.50 -18.67
N LEU A 32 -14.78 25.83 -19.84
CA LEU A 32 -14.77 24.91 -20.99
C LEU A 32 -13.34 24.64 -21.47
N HIS A 33 -12.48 25.65 -21.49
CA HIS A 33 -11.09 25.49 -21.88
C HIS A 33 -10.31 24.61 -20.87
N VAL A 34 -10.55 24.78 -19.57
CA VAL A 34 -9.98 23.91 -18.53
C VAL A 34 -10.45 22.46 -18.74
N LEU A 35 -11.74 22.23 -19.01
CA LEU A 35 -12.25 20.89 -19.31
C LEU A 35 -11.61 20.29 -20.59
N GLN A 36 -11.35 21.11 -21.60
CA GLN A 36 -10.66 20.68 -22.82
C GLN A 36 -9.18 20.38 -22.59
N LEU A 37 -8.49 21.16 -21.75
CA LEU A 37 -7.12 20.91 -21.34
C LEU A 37 -7.02 19.64 -20.48
N GLU A 38 -7.97 19.43 -19.57
CA GLU A 38 -8.11 18.19 -18.81
C GLU A 38 -8.35 16.99 -19.74
N ALA A 39 -9.23 17.11 -20.73
CA ALA A 39 -9.48 16.07 -21.72
C ALA A 39 -8.24 15.79 -22.61
N ALA A 40 -7.48 16.83 -22.99
CA ALA A 40 -6.24 16.69 -23.74
C ALA A 40 -5.11 16.07 -22.90
N GLN A 41 -5.06 16.36 -21.58
CA GLN A 41 -4.18 15.67 -20.63
C GLN A 41 -4.59 14.21 -20.40
N GLN A 42 -5.89 13.91 -20.48
CA GLN A 42 -6.46 12.55 -20.46
C GLN A 42 -6.33 11.81 -21.81
N GLY A 43 -5.76 12.46 -22.84
CA GLY A 43 -5.40 11.83 -24.11
C GLY A 43 -4.17 10.91 -24.03
N GLY A 44 -3.49 10.85 -22.88
CA GLY A 44 -2.67 9.70 -22.52
C GLY A 44 -3.59 8.60 -22.00
N ALA A 45 -3.49 7.41 -22.60
CA ALA A 45 -4.28 6.20 -22.33
C ALA A 45 -4.98 6.16 -20.94
N PRO A 46 -6.26 5.78 -20.87
CA PRO A 46 -7.01 5.71 -19.62
C PRO A 46 -6.16 5.05 -18.52
N LEU A 47 -5.77 5.83 -17.51
CA LEU A 47 -5.21 5.23 -16.31
C LEU A 47 -6.26 4.23 -15.82
N PRO A 48 -5.88 2.96 -15.65
CA PRO A 48 -6.80 1.94 -15.20
C PRO A 48 -7.45 2.40 -13.89
N PRO A 49 -8.67 1.92 -13.56
CA PRO A 49 -9.25 2.13 -12.22
C PRO A 49 -8.17 1.86 -11.18
N PRO A 50 -8.11 2.58 -10.04
CA PRO A 50 -7.03 2.45 -9.07
C PRO A 50 -6.87 0.97 -8.73
N GLY A 51 -5.92 0.34 -9.41
CA GLY A 51 -5.59 -1.04 -9.18
C GLY A 51 -5.01 -1.12 -7.77
N PRO A 52 -4.82 -2.33 -7.23
CA PRO A 52 -4.01 -2.46 -6.04
C PRO A 52 -2.65 -1.81 -6.31
N VAL A 53 -2.46 -0.58 -5.81
CA VAL A 53 -1.20 0.14 -5.94
C VAL A 53 -0.17 -0.71 -5.22
N ALA A 54 0.70 -1.34 -6.01
CA ALA A 54 1.74 -2.20 -5.49
C ALA A 54 2.63 -1.36 -4.58
N LEU A 55 2.89 -1.87 -3.37
CA LEU A 55 3.79 -1.19 -2.45
C LEU A 55 5.18 -1.07 -3.08
N PRO A 56 5.80 0.12 -3.04
CA PRO A 56 7.19 0.28 -3.47
C PRO A 56 8.09 -0.75 -2.78
N PRO A 57 9.18 -1.23 -3.43
CA PRO A 57 10.03 -2.28 -2.88
C PRO A 57 10.51 -2.01 -1.45
N LEU A 58 10.88 -0.77 -1.15
CA LEU A 58 11.34 -0.34 0.19
C LEU A 58 10.28 -0.54 1.29
N LEU A 59 9.00 -0.34 0.96
CA LEU A 59 7.87 -0.52 1.88
C LEU A 59 7.34 -1.95 1.87
N SER A 60 7.68 -2.73 0.84
CA SER A 60 7.39 -4.16 0.78
C SER A 60 8.40 -4.97 1.61
N ASP A 61 9.67 -4.59 1.60
CA ASP A 61 10.78 -5.24 2.31
C ASP A 61 11.11 -4.56 3.66
N LEU A 62 10.13 -4.60 4.56
CA LEU A 62 10.26 -4.10 5.93
C LEU A 62 10.96 -5.16 6.83
N PRO A 63 11.74 -4.77 7.86
CA PRO A 63 11.86 -3.44 8.49
C PRO A 63 12.93 -2.52 7.92
N LEU A 64 12.72 -1.21 8.08
CA LEU A 64 13.71 -0.18 7.73
C LEU A 64 14.93 -0.25 8.67
N ARG A 65 16.12 -0.07 8.09
CA ARG A 65 17.40 -0.30 8.78
C ARG A 65 18.18 0.99 8.99
N THR A 66 18.09 1.93 8.06
CA THR A 66 18.82 3.20 8.12
C THR A 66 17.89 4.40 8.22
N LEU A 67 18.42 5.55 8.66
CA LEU A 67 17.67 6.82 8.68
C LEU A 67 17.34 7.30 7.26
N ARG A 68 18.22 7.02 6.29
CA ARG A 68 17.98 7.32 4.87
C ARG A 68 16.78 6.55 4.34
N ASP A 69 16.66 5.26 4.70
CA ASP A 69 15.50 4.45 4.32
C ASP A 69 14.20 5.05 4.88
N VAL A 70 14.26 5.62 6.08
CA VAL A 70 13.11 6.32 6.69
C VAL A 70 12.75 7.58 5.90
N GLU A 71 13.73 8.40 5.52
CA GLU A 71 13.48 9.60 4.71
C GLU A 71 12.91 9.27 3.32
N GLU A 72 13.45 8.24 2.67
CA GLU A 72 12.94 7.75 1.38
C GLU A 72 11.52 7.18 1.52
N ALA A 73 11.25 6.40 2.57
CA ALA A 73 9.93 5.93 2.89
C ALA A 73 8.93 7.08 3.15
N GLU A 74 9.33 8.14 3.86
CA GLU A 74 8.50 9.32 4.08
C GLU A 74 8.18 10.07 2.79
N ARG A 75 9.13 10.13 1.84
CA ARG A 75 8.90 10.69 0.50
C ARG A 75 7.89 9.85 -0.30
N LEU A 76 8.03 8.52 -0.26
CA LEU A 76 7.10 7.60 -0.95
C LEU A 76 5.69 7.64 -0.35
N LEU A 77 5.60 7.75 0.98
CA LEU A 77 4.34 7.90 1.71
C LEU A 77 3.70 9.28 1.52
N ALA A 78 4.24 10.14 0.65
CA ALA A 78 3.54 11.33 0.20
C ALA A 78 2.27 11.01 -0.59
N ASP A 79 2.28 9.91 -1.34
CA ASP A 79 1.11 9.41 -2.05
C ASP A 79 0.11 8.78 -1.06
N VAL A 80 -1.17 9.16 -1.20
CA VAL A 80 -2.29 8.63 -0.41
C VAL A 80 -2.46 7.13 -0.64
N SER A 81 -2.29 6.69 -1.88
CA SER A 81 -2.49 5.29 -2.30
C SER A 81 -1.44 4.38 -1.67
N VAL A 82 -0.19 4.83 -1.65
CA VAL A 82 0.92 4.11 -1.00
C VAL A 82 0.71 4.02 0.51
N ARG A 83 0.22 5.09 1.16
CA ARG A 83 -0.15 5.03 2.59
C ARG A 83 -1.23 4.00 2.86
N GLN A 84 -2.25 3.94 2.00
CA GLN A 84 -3.32 2.96 2.14
C GLN A 84 -2.82 1.53 1.94
N ALA A 85 -1.97 1.30 0.94
CA ALA A 85 -1.35 -0.01 0.71
C ALA A 85 -0.49 -0.46 1.91
N LEU A 86 0.28 0.46 2.52
CA LEU A 86 1.09 0.17 3.70
C LEU A 86 0.17 -0.17 4.88
N LYS A 87 -0.91 0.60 5.07
CA LYS A 87 -1.90 0.32 6.11
C LYS A 87 -2.45 -1.11 5.98
N LEU A 88 -2.84 -1.54 4.78
CA LEU A 88 -3.33 -2.90 4.53
C LEU A 88 -2.28 -3.97 4.89
N GLN A 89 -1.00 -3.75 4.56
CA GLN A 89 0.08 -4.66 4.93
C GLN A 89 0.26 -4.78 6.45
N LEU A 90 0.15 -3.66 7.18
CA LEU A 90 0.20 -3.65 8.65
C LEU A 90 -1.02 -4.38 9.25
N LEU A 91 -2.21 -4.13 8.70
CA LEU A 91 -3.43 -4.83 9.11
C LEU A 91 -3.30 -6.36 8.88
N GLY A 92 -2.62 -6.81 7.83
CA GLY A 92 -2.40 -8.23 7.59
C GLY A 92 -1.59 -8.95 8.68
N LYS A 93 -0.69 -8.24 9.39
CA LYS A 93 0.27 -8.84 10.34
C LYS A 93 -0.05 -8.56 11.81
N GLY A 94 -0.93 -7.59 12.10
CA GLY A 94 -1.29 -7.18 13.46
C GLY A 94 -2.05 -8.24 14.28
N SER A 95 -2.06 -8.07 15.60
CA SER A 95 -2.83 -8.90 16.54
C SER A 95 -4.04 -8.12 17.08
N LYS A 96 -5.07 -8.80 17.59
CA LYS A 96 -6.20 -8.15 18.27
C LYS A 96 -5.82 -7.54 19.63
N ALA A 97 -4.79 -8.07 20.29
CA ALA A 97 -4.35 -7.55 21.58
C ALA A 97 -3.45 -6.32 21.40
N LEU A 98 -3.80 -5.18 22.05
CA LEU A 98 -3.14 -3.89 21.86
C LEU A 98 -1.62 -3.94 22.01
N GLN A 99 -1.13 -4.42 23.16
CA GLN A 99 0.31 -4.47 23.42
C GLN A 99 1.04 -5.36 22.42
N ARG A 100 0.47 -6.51 22.07
CA ARG A 100 1.07 -7.43 21.11
C ARG A 100 1.07 -6.84 19.70
N CYS A 101 -0.01 -6.17 19.31
CA CYS A 101 -0.16 -5.51 18.01
C CYS A 101 0.92 -4.43 17.83
N VAL A 102 1.04 -3.52 18.80
CA VAL A 102 2.08 -2.48 18.82
C VAL A 102 3.47 -3.07 18.68
N GLN A 103 3.78 -4.11 19.46
CA GLN A 103 5.08 -4.78 19.40
C GLN A 103 5.39 -5.40 18.03
N ILE A 104 4.39 -5.98 17.37
CA ILE A 104 4.55 -6.60 16.05
C ILE A 104 4.73 -5.51 14.99
N LEU A 105 3.82 -4.55 14.93
CA LEU A 105 3.82 -3.54 13.86
C LEU A 105 5.02 -2.61 13.94
N VAL A 106 5.43 -2.19 15.15
CA VAL A 106 6.62 -1.32 15.28
C VAL A 106 7.91 -2.07 14.93
N ARG A 107 8.03 -3.38 15.26
CA ARG A 107 9.18 -4.19 14.84
C ARG A 107 9.17 -4.51 13.35
N LEU A 108 7.99 -4.63 12.77
CA LEU A 108 7.83 -4.79 11.35
C LEU A 108 8.31 -3.52 10.65
N LEU A 109 7.98 -2.33 11.16
CA LEU A 109 8.28 -1.07 10.48
C LEU A 109 9.73 -0.62 10.68
N LEU A 110 10.26 -0.72 11.91
CA LEU A 110 11.60 -0.25 12.27
C LEU A 110 12.42 -1.33 12.98
N THR A 111 13.69 -1.46 12.62
CA THR A 111 14.68 -2.25 13.37
C THR A 111 14.84 -1.75 14.82
N ASN A 112 15.31 -2.63 15.71
CA ASN A 112 15.51 -2.28 17.12
C ASN A 112 16.49 -1.12 17.30
N ASP A 113 17.51 -1.01 16.43
CA ASP A 113 18.48 0.08 16.46
C ASP A 113 17.84 1.43 16.12
N LEU A 114 17.02 1.49 15.06
CA LEU A 114 16.30 2.70 14.68
C LEU A 114 15.28 3.12 15.74
N GLN A 115 14.59 2.17 16.39
CA GLN A 115 13.60 2.49 17.44
C GLN A 115 14.17 3.38 18.56
N ARG A 116 15.49 3.35 18.81
CA ARG A 116 16.14 4.18 19.85
C ARG A 116 16.15 5.67 19.51
N ASN A 117 16.16 5.99 18.22
CA ASN A 117 16.25 7.36 17.69
C ASN A 117 14.90 8.08 17.73
N TYR A 118 13.81 7.34 17.96
CA TYR A 118 12.46 7.86 17.99
C TYR A 118 11.86 7.83 19.39
N SER A 119 10.97 8.78 19.64
CA SER A 119 10.00 8.72 20.71
C SER A 119 8.66 9.20 20.15
N LEU A 120 7.55 8.85 20.79
CA LEU A 120 6.23 9.21 20.26
C LEU A 120 6.11 10.72 19.95
N ALA A 121 6.54 11.57 20.88
CA ALA A 121 6.39 13.02 20.80
C ALA A 121 7.73 13.79 20.72
N GLY A 122 8.83 13.14 20.35
CA GLY A 122 10.14 13.80 20.20
C GLY A 122 10.85 14.20 21.50
N ARG A 123 10.53 13.54 22.63
CA ARG A 123 11.17 13.80 23.93
C ARG A 123 12.62 13.33 23.94
N GLN A 124 13.44 13.91 24.82
CA GLN A 124 14.84 13.50 25.04
C GLN A 124 15.72 13.62 23.77
N LYS A 125 15.54 14.69 22.98
CA LYS A 125 16.27 14.96 21.72
C LYS A 125 16.12 13.84 20.67
N LYS A 126 15.04 13.08 20.73
CA LYS A 126 14.67 12.05 19.76
C LYS A 126 13.73 12.62 18.71
N GLN A 127 13.66 11.98 17.55
CA GLN A 127 12.69 12.32 16.51
C GLN A 127 11.26 11.95 16.95
N ALA A 128 10.28 12.74 16.53
CA ALA A 128 8.87 12.54 16.87
C ALA A 128 8.23 11.52 15.93
N PHE A 129 7.95 10.31 16.45
CA PHE A 129 7.39 9.23 15.64
C PHE A 129 5.99 9.55 15.12
N LYS A 130 5.15 10.25 15.92
CA LYS A 130 3.78 10.60 15.52
C LYS A 130 3.69 11.62 14.38
N GLU A 131 4.77 12.37 14.14
CA GLU A 131 4.81 13.40 13.10
C GLU A 131 5.10 12.80 11.72
N LEU A 132 5.80 11.65 11.69
CA LEU A 132 6.06 10.88 10.48
C LEU A 132 4.77 10.35 9.85
N ARG A 133 4.72 10.34 8.52
CA ARG A 133 3.60 9.76 7.75
C ARG A 133 3.47 8.28 8.04
N MET A 134 4.57 7.55 8.12
CA MET A 134 4.57 6.13 8.51
C MET A 134 4.06 5.91 9.93
N GLY A 135 4.36 6.84 10.84
CA GLY A 135 3.89 6.80 12.22
C GLY A 135 2.37 6.96 12.31
N LYS A 136 1.81 7.91 11.54
CA LYS A 136 0.35 8.11 11.44
C LYS A 136 -0.35 6.87 10.85
N VAL A 137 0.23 6.28 9.80
CA VAL A 137 -0.30 5.04 9.20
C VAL A 137 -0.29 3.89 10.21
N LEU A 138 0.79 3.76 11.00
CA LEU A 138 0.88 2.74 12.04
C LEU A 138 -0.15 2.95 13.16
N LEU A 139 -0.30 4.19 13.65
CA LEU A 139 -1.31 4.51 14.69
C LEU A 139 -2.72 4.14 14.20
N ALA A 140 -3.08 4.58 12.99
CA ALA A 140 -4.36 4.24 12.37
C ALA A 140 -4.55 2.72 12.17
N ALA A 141 -3.48 1.98 11.83
CA ALA A 141 -3.56 0.53 11.68
C ALA A 141 -3.76 -0.19 13.03
N VAL A 142 -3.15 0.31 14.11
CA VAL A 142 -3.33 -0.26 15.46
C VAL A 142 -4.74 0.04 15.97
N GLU A 143 -5.23 1.27 15.81
CA GLU A 143 -6.59 1.67 16.18
C GLU A 143 -7.63 0.77 15.50
N GLU A 144 -7.53 0.60 14.18
CA GLU A 144 -8.45 -0.23 13.40
C GLU A 144 -8.38 -1.72 13.79
N LYS A 145 -7.18 -2.25 14.12
CA LYS A 145 -7.06 -3.66 14.52
C LYS A 145 -7.54 -3.98 15.91
N THR A 146 -7.36 -3.04 16.82
CA THR A 146 -7.59 -3.27 18.25
C THR A 146 -8.93 -2.71 18.70
N GLY A 147 -9.53 -1.80 17.92
CA GLY A 147 -10.77 -1.11 18.28
C GLY A 147 -10.60 -0.21 19.51
N GLN A 148 -9.37 0.23 19.80
CA GLN A 148 -9.04 1.07 20.94
C GLN A 148 -9.06 2.55 20.55
N ASP A 149 -9.22 3.42 21.55
CA ASP A 149 -9.13 4.86 21.38
C ASP A 149 -7.71 5.31 21.02
N SER A 150 -7.63 6.43 20.31
CA SER A 150 -6.36 6.99 19.82
C SER A 150 -5.39 7.28 20.96
N ASP A 151 -5.86 7.81 22.09
CA ASP A 151 -5.02 8.12 23.26
C ASP A 151 -4.39 6.88 23.89
N SER A 152 -5.15 5.79 24.02
CA SER A 152 -4.65 4.51 24.53
C SER A 152 -3.63 3.89 23.58
N VAL A 153 -3.87 3.97 22.27
CA VAL A 153 -2.94 3.50 21.24
C VAL A 153 -1.64 4.30 21.29
N GLU A 154 -1.73 5.63 21.31
CA GLU A 154 -0.58 6.53 21.45
C GLU A 154 0.22 6.23 22.72
N LYS A 155 -0.44 6.12 23.88
CA LYS A 155 0.21 5.76 25.14
C LYS A 155 0.92 4.41 25.05
N ALA A 156 0.31 3.41 24.42
CA ALA A 156 0.91 2.09 24.26
C ALA A 156 2.15 2.13 23.36
N VAL A 157 2.08 2.81 22.21
CA VAL A 157 3.22 3.01 21.30
C VAL A 157 4.34 3.81 21.98
N GLY A 158 3.99 4.86 22.72
CA GLY A 158 4.93 5.66 23.47
C GLY A 158 5.68 4.87 24.55
N ARG A 159 4.97 4.06 25.33
CA ARG A 159 5.59 3.16 26.33
C ARG A 159 6.52 2.14 25.67
N TYR A 160 6.12 1.58 24.53
CA TYR A 160 6.94 0.62 23.80
C TYR A 160 8.25 1.23 23.27
N LEU A 161 8.19 2.42 22.66
CA LEU A 161 9.36 3.14 22.16
C LEU A 161 10.27 3.64 23.30
N ALA A 162 9.71 4.02 24.45
CA ALA A 162 10.48 4.38 25.63
C ALA A 162 11.40 3.24 26.10
N GLY A 163 10.93 1.99 25.97
CA GLY A 163 11.71 0.79 26.28
C GLY A 163 12.73 0.36 25.21
N ALA A 164 12.84 1.07 24.07
CA ALA A 164 13.77 0.68 23.00
C ALA A 164 15.25 0.63 23.43
N PRO A 165 15.79 1.58 24.21
CA PRO A 165 17.18 1.52 24.67
C PRO A 165 17.50 0.31 25.54
N ALA A 166 16.58 -0.06 26.46
CA ALA A 166 16.74 -1.23 27.32
C ALA A 166 16.76 -2.52 26.48
N ARG A 167 15.81 -2.64 25.53
CA ARG A 167 15.73 -3.79 24.62
C ARG A 167 16.98 -3.93 23.74
N ALA A 168 17.55 -2.83 23.27
CA ALA A 168 18.79 -2.86 22.49
C ALA A 168 20.00 -3.27 23.35
N LYS A 169 20.06 -2.81 24.61
CA LYS A 169 21.10 -3.23 25.56
C LYS A 169 21.03 -4.74 25.83
N GLU A 170 19.84 -5.25 26.14
CA GLU A 170 19.59 -6.68 26.36
C GLU A 170 19.93 -7.51 25.12
N ALA A 171 19.57 -7.03 23.92
CA ALA A 171 19.91 -7.72 22.67
C ALA A 171 21.43 -7.80 22.46
N LYS A 172 22.16 -6.72 22.75
CA LYS A 172 23.63 -6.69 22.67
C LYS A 172 24.27 -7.61 23.72
N GLU A 173 23.77 -7.60 24.96
CA GLU A 173 24.25 -8.49 26.02
C GLU A 173 24.00 -9.96 25.68
N ARG A 174 22.85 -10.29 25.08
CA ARG A 174 22.56 -11.65 24.58
C ARG A 174 23.48 -12.04 23.43
N ALA A 175 23.75 -11.15 22.48
CA ALA A 175 24.69 -11.40 21.40
C ALA A 175 26.10 -11.67 21.92
N ASN A 176 26.54 -10.93 22.95
CA ASN A 176 27.84 -11.14 23.59
C ASN A 176 27.91 -12.42 24.45
N ARG A 177 26.76 -12.96 24.88
CA ARG A 177 26.67 -14.20 25.68
C ARG A 177 26.40 -15.44 24.82
N ALA A 178 26.01 -15.28 23.55
CA ALA A 178 25.96 -16.39 22.63
C ALA A 178 27.37 -17.00 22.51
N PRO A 179 27.54 -18.32 22.65
CA PRO A 179 28.85 -18.94 22.49
C PRO A 179 29.37 -18.57 21.11
N GLN A 180 30.57 -17.97 21.04
CA GLN A 180 31.38 -18.16 19.85
C GLN A 180 31.64 -19.65 19.80
N ASP A 181 31.01 -20.33 18.84
CA ASP A 181 31.34 -21.71 18.52
C ASP A 181 32.80 -21.65 18.05
N ASP A 182 33.72 -21.90 18.98
CA ASP A 182 35.10 -22.26 18.67
C ASP A 182 35.01 -23.56 17.87
N SER A 183 34.88 -23.39 16.55
CA SER A 183 35.05 -24.42 15.55
C SER A 183 36.52 -24.89 15.56
N THR A 184 36.91 -25.56 16.64
CA THR A 184 38.10 -26.41 16.73
C THR A 184 37.79 -27.52 17.72
N ASP A 185 37.05 -28.54 17.27
CA ASP A 185 37.48 -29.92 17.54
C ASP A 185 36.94 -30.82 16.43
N GLY A 186 37.84 -31.23 15.54
CA GLY A 186 37.56 -32.18 14.49
C GLY A 186 37.39 -33.57 15.07
N THR A 187 36.22 -33.86 15.63
CA THR A 187 35.76 -35.24 15.78
C THR A 187 34.61 -35.46 14.83
N THR A 188 34.95 -35.74 13.57
CA THR A 188 34.02 -36.36 12.62
C THR A 188 33.60 -37.70 13.19
N VAL A 189 32.47 -37.74 13.91
CA VAL A 189 31.79 -38.98 14.26
C VAL A 189 31.21 -39.53 12.98
N THR A 190 31.98 -40.41 12.35
CA THR A 190 31.59 -41.14 11.15
C THR A 190 30.53 -42.15 11.58
N PHE A 191 29.26 -41.86 11.29
CA PHE A 191 28.20 -42.83 11.43
C PHE A 191 28.39 -43.91 10.36
N HIS A 192 29.05 -45.00 10.72
CA HIS A 192 29.12 -46.20 9.90
C HIS A 192 27.73 -46.85 9.86
N PHE A 193 26.97 -46.59 8.79
CA PHE A 193 25.82 -47.41 8.45
C PHE A 193 26.34 -48.70 7.82
N ASN A 194 26.39 -49.78 8.60
CA ASN A 194 26.71 -51.11 8.10
C ASN A 194 25.49 -51.64 7.33
N VAL A 195 25.35 -51.25 6.07
CA VAL A 195 24.52 -51.98 5.10
C VAL A 195 25.45 -52.90 4.34
N GLU A 196 25.43 -54.15 4.76
CA GLU A 196 26.01 -55.27 4.05
C GLU A 196 25.30 -55.43 2.69
N PRO A 197 26.02 -55.48 1.57
CA PRO A 197 25.42 -55.54 0.24
C PRO A 197 25.16 -57.00 -0.15
N GLU A 198 23.95 -57.50 0.09
CA GLU A 198 23.48 -58.74 -0.53
C GLU A 198 22.90 -58.42 -1.91
N VAL A 199 23.74 -58.56 -2.93
CA VAL A 199 23.31 -58.74 -4.31
C VAL A 199 22.79 -60.17 -4.45
N SER A 200 21.53 -60.34 -4.83
CA SER A 200 21.15 -61.49 -5.65
C SER A 200 20.44 -60.98 -6.90
N GLU A 201 21.13 -61.14 -8.03
CA GLU A 201 20.52 -61.23 -9.34
C GLU A 201 19.40 -62.28 -9.32
N GLU A 202 18.26 -61.99 -9.94
CA GLU A 202 17.38 -62.93 -10.67
C GLU A 202 15.98 -62.31 -10.79
N THR A 203 15.74 -61.55 -11.86
CA THR A 203 14.50 -61.57 -12.69
C THR A 203 14.53 -60.42 -13.69
N ARG A 204 15.47 -60.52 -14.62
CA ARG A 204 15.19 -60.62 -16.05
C ARG A 204 13.84 -60.03 -16.51
N ARG A 205 13.97 -58.98 -17.32
CA ARG A 205 13.09 -58.59 -18.42
C ARG A 205 11.67 -58.16 -18.02
N ARG A 206 11.43 -56.85 -18.12
CA ARG A 206 10.61 -56.32 -19.22
C ARG A 206 10.69 -54.79 -19.30
N ARG A 207 11.24 -54.36 -20.44
CA ARG A 207 10.98 -53.09 -21.16
C ARG A 207 11.57 -51.81 -20.56
N SER A 208 12.85 -51.63 -20.81
CA SER A 208 13.34 -50.36 -21.39
C SER A 208 14.46 -50.70 -22.37
N ALA A 209 14.09 -50.82 -23.64
CA ALA A 209 15.04 -50.88 -24.74
C ALA A 209 14.76 -49.70 -25.66
N ALA A 210 15.77 -48.84 -25.75
CA ALA A 210 15.88 -47.76 -26.72
C ALA A 210 15.83 -48.32 -28.15
N ALA A 211 15.24 -47.56 -29.06
CA ALA A 211 15.60 -47.61 -30.47
C ALA A 211 15.39 -46.23 -31.09
N ALA A 212 16.49 -45.66 -31.56
CA ALA A 212 16.55 -44.48 -32.39
C ALA A 212 15.86 -44.72 -33.73
N VAL A 213 15.08 -43.75 -34.22
CA VAL A 213 14.94 -43.48 -35.66
C VAL A 213 14.80 -41.98 -35.89
N LYS A 214 15.65 -41.52 -36.80
CA LYS A 214 15.83 -40.21 -37.42
C LYS A 214 14.59 -39.78 -38.23
N MET A 215 14.61 -38.51 -38.69
CA MET A 215 13.72 -37.86 -39.67
C MET A 215 12.62 -37.03 -39.00
N GLU A 216 12.24 -35.83 -39.41
CA GLU A 216 12.69 -34.82 -40.38
C GLU A 216 11.72 -33.66 -40.14
N LEU A 217 12.19 -32.41 -40.14
CA LEU A 217 11.29 -31.25 -40.00
C LEU A 217 10.59 -30.97 -41.34
N PRO A 218 9.28 -30.71 -41.33
CA PRO A 218 8.73 -29.68 -42.20
C PRO A 218 7.88 -28.66 -41.44
N ASP A 219 7.95 -27.43 -41.95
CA ASP A 219 7.22 -26.22 -41.60
C ASP A 219 5.89 -26.13 -42.42
N PRO A 220 5.13 -25.02 -42.43
CA PRO A 220 3.75 -24.94 -41.97
C PRO A 220 2.76 -24.88 -43.14
N THR A 221 1.53 -25.42 -42.99
CA THR A 221 0.43 -24.94 -43.85
C THR A 221 -0.95 -25.29 -43.30
N GLU A 222 -1.79 -24.25 -43.30
CA GLU A 222 -3.22 -24.24 -43.63
C GLU A 222 -4.27 -24.68 -42.58
N VAL A 223 -4.92 -23.63 -42.04
CA VAL A 223 -6.38 -23.43 -41.92
C VAL A 223 -7.25 -24.68 -41.76
N GLN A 224 -7.95 -24.78 -40.62
CA GLN A 224 -9.42 -24.82 -40.62
C GLN A 224 -9.99 -24.04 -39.42
N SER A 225 -10.90 -23.16 -39.78
CA SER A 225 -11.79 -22.35 -38.96
C SER A 225 -12.82 -23.23 -38.27
N GLU A 226 -13.11 -22.97 -36.99
CA GLU A 226 -14.48 -23.16 -36.49
C GLU A 226 -14.73 -22.21 -35.31
N ALA A 227 -15.69 -21.32 -35.54
CA ALA A 227 -16.24 -20.41 -34.57
C ALA A 227 -17.14 -21.19 -33.61
N VAL A 228 -17.03 -20.93 -32.31
CA VAL A 228 -18.10 -21.22 -31.35
C VAL A 228 -18.34 -19.98 -30.51
N SER A 229 -19.41 -19.30 -30.87
CA SER A 229 -20.06 -18.25 -30.11
C SER A 229 -20.64 -18.81 -28.82
N SER A 230 -20.46 -18.11 -27.71
CA SER A 230 -21.37 -18.22 -26.57
C SER A 230 -21.78 -16.81 -26.14
N GLU A 231 -22.83 -16.34 -26.79
CA GLU A 231 -23.75 -15.30 -26.34
C GLU A 231 -24.74 -15.97 -25.37
N LEU A 232 -24.82 -15.49 -24.13
CA LEU A 232 -26.00 -15.70 -23.30
C LEU A 232 -26.27 -14.44 -22.46
N ASP A 233 -27.37 -13.84 -22.87
CA ASP A 233 -28.12 -12.71 -22.32
C ASP A 233 -28.69 -13.04 -20.93
N GLY A 234 -28.91 -12.02 -20.09
CA GLY A 234 -29.24 -12.19 -18.67
C GLY A 234 -29.72 -10.94 -17.92
N SER A 235 -30.57 -10.18 -18.57
CA SER A 235 -31.65 -9.30 -18.07
C SER A 235 -32.02 -9.24 -16.56
N SER A 236 -32.19 -8.00 -16.08
CA SER A 236 -33.34 -7.46 -15.29
C SER A 236 -33.23 -7.16 -13.78
N GLY A 237 -33.62 -5.91 -13.44
CA GLY A 237 -34.13 -5.44 -12.15
C GLY A 237 -33.09 -4.74 -11.26
N SER A 238 -33.28 -3.56 -10.65
CA SER A 238 -34.49 -2.81 -10.32
C SER A 238 -34.10 -1.37 -9.93
N THR A 239 -34.83 -0.40 -10.47
CA THR A 239 -34.77 1.03 -10.13
C THR A 239 -35.38 1.27 -8.75
N ALA A 240 -34.58 1.66 -7.76
CA ALA A 240 -35.06 2.20 -6.50
C ALA A 240 -35.10 3.73 -6.56
N MET A 241 -36.29 4.28 -6.76
CA MET A 241 -36.58 5.71 -6.60
C MET A 241 -36.62 6.04 -5.10
N THR A 242 -35.64 6.77 -4.59
CA THR A 242 -35.74 7.44 -3.29
C THR A 242 -36.31 8.85 -3.48
N ALA A 243 -37.59 9.00 -3.16
CA ALA A 243 -38.23 10.28 -2.96
C ALA A 243 -37.68 10.91 -1.67
N VAL A 244 -37.08 12.10 -1.78
CA VAL A 244 -36.76 12.95 -0.62
C VAL A 244 -37.56 14.24 -0.74
N THR A 245 -38.41 14.41 0.25
CA THR A 245 -39.40 15.46 0.44
C THR A 245 -38.73 16.80 0.64
N ILE A 246 -39.03 17.77 -0.23
CA ILE A 246 -38.67 19.17 -0.02
C ILE A 246 -39.74 19.74 0.93
N LYS A 247 -39.35 20.10 2.15
CA LYS A 247 -40.17 20.93 3.03
C LYS A 247 -40.07 22.37 2.54
N THR A 248 -41.10 22.80 1.82
CA THR A 248 -41.36 24.22 1.55
C THR A 248 -42.08 24.79 2.77
N GLU A 249 -41.47 25.77 3.42
CA GLU A 249 -42.10 26.60 4.44
C GLU A 249 -42.66 27.85 3.74
N PRO A 250 -43.92 28.23 3.92
CA PRO A 250 -44.42 29.53 3.49
C PRO A 250 -44.38 30.54 4.65
N GLU A 251 -43.90 31.75 4.31
CA GLU A 251 -43.96 33.08 4.98
C GLU A 251 -43.99 33.18 6.52
#